data_AF-A0A2H0YPJ1-F1
#
_entry.id   AF-A0A2H0YPJ1-F1
#
_cell.length_a   1.000
_cell.length_b   1.000
_cell.length_c   1.000
_cell.angle_alpha   90.00
_cell.angle_beta   90.00
_cell.angle_gamma   90.00
#
_symmetry.space_group_name_H-M   'P 1'
#
loop_
_entity.id
_entity.type
_entity.pdbx_description
1 polymer ?
#
loop_
_entity_poly.entity_id
_entity_poly.type
_entity_poly.pdbx_seq_one_letter_code
_entity_poly.pdbx_strand_id
1 'polypeptide(L)'
;MIQLFPKSYKRQRFLRLSVKHTALVIGDPIDKPHPEFFDKLENELVKLGLNTQNTIFIGDSPRNDLAIPLGKGYKAYYINRKK
;
A
#
# COMPACT_ATOMS: atom_id res chain seq x y z
N MET A 1 20.39 -4.33 -3.41
CA MET A 1 19.73 -4.96 -4.58
C MET A 1 18.24 -5.09 -4.23
N ILE A 2 17.34 -4.35 -4.88
CA ILE A 2 15.90 -4.47 -4.64
C ILE A 2 15.41 -5.67 -5.46
N GLN A 3 15.00 -6.75 -4.80
CA GLN A 3 14.44 -7.91 -5.49
C GLN A 3 13.03 -7.56 -5.96
N LEU A 4 12.89 -7.30 -7.26
CA LEU A 4 11.60 -7.03 -7.90
C LEU A 4 10.88 -8.37 -8.12
N PHE A 5 9.77 -8.57 -7.41
CA PHE A 5 8.92 -9.74 -7.61
C PHE A 5 7.81 -9.45 -8.64
N PRO A 6 7.48 -10.39 -9.55
CA PRO A 6 6.39 -10.23 -10.49
C PRO A 6 5.03 -10.05 -9.82
N LYS A 7 4.10 -9.37 -10.51
CA LYS A 7 2.70 -9.18 -10.09
C LYS A 7 1.99 -10.49 -9.74
N SER A 8 2.22 -11.55 -10.52
CA SER A 8 1.63 -12.88 -10.29
C SER A 8 2.03 -13.45 -8.93
N TYR A 9 3.31 -13.36 -8.58
CA TYR A 9 3.84 -13.79 -7.29
C TYR A 9 3.21 -12.99 -6.13
N LYS A 10 3.18 -11.66 -6.24
CA LYS A 10 2.60 -10.78 -5.21
C LYS A 10 1.11 -11.08 -5.00
N ARG A 11 0.36 -11.32 -6.08
CA ARG A 11 -1.05 -11.71 -6.01
C ARG A 11 -1.24 -13.05 -5.31
N GLN A 12 -0.47 -14.07 -5.68
CA GLN A 12 -0.57 -15.39 -5.03
C GLN A 12 -0.24 -15.32 -3.54
N ARG A 13 0.80 -14.58 -3.16
CA ARG A 13 1.17 -14.38 -1.75
C ARG A 13 0.04 -13.71 -0.97
N PHE A 14 -0.62 -12.71 -1.54
CA PHE A 14 -1.76 -12.05 -0.91
C PHE A 14 -2.97 -12.97 -0.77
N LEU A 15 -3.31 -13.74 -1.82
CA LEU A 15 -4.44 -14.68 -1.78
C LEU A 15 -4.30 -15.75 -0.70
N ARG A 16 -3.08 -16.12 -0.32
CA ARG A 16 -2.81 -17.05 0.80
C ARG A 16 -3.15 -16.50 2.17
N LEU A 17 -3.30 -15.18 2.33
CA LEU A 17 -3.61 -14.56 3.62
C LEU A 17 -5.10 -14.63 3.97
N SER A 18 -5.97 -15.01 3.01
CA SER A 18 -7.43 -15.09 3.19
C SER A 18 -8.06 -13.81 3.78
N VAL A 19 -7.46 -12.66 3.51
CA VAL A 19 -7.94 -11.35 3.98
C VAL A 19 -9.02 -10.81 3.03
N LYS A 20 -10.18 -10.45 3.59
CA LYS A 20 -11.22 -9.72 2.84
C LYS A 20 -10.72 -8.33 2.48
N HIS A 21 -10.91 -7.94 1.23
CA HIS A 21 -10.46 -6.65 0.71
C HIS A 21 -11.46 -6.16 -0.35
N THR A 22 -11.63 -4.85 -0.45
CA THR A 22 -12.47 -4.22 -1.47
C THR A 22 -11.73 -4.10 -2.80
N ALA A 23 -10.44 -3.76 -2.75
CA ALA A 23 -9.56 -3.67 -3.90
C ALA A 23 -8.14 -4.11 -3.55
N LEU A 24 -7.40 -4.55 -4.58
CA LEU A 24 -6.01 -4.98 -4.47
C LEU A 24 -5.15 -4.21 -5.46
N VAL A 25 -4.29 -3.33 -4.94
CA VAL A 25 -3.30 -2.59 -5.74
C VAL A 25 -1.94 -3.26 -5.58
N ILE A 26 -1.39 -3.76 -6.69
CA ILE A 26 -0.06 -4.39 -6.73
C ILE A 26 0.88 -3.48 -7.51
N GLY A 27 2.05 -3.21 -6.92
CA GLY A 27 3.14 -2.49 -7.57
C GLY A 27 3.96 -3.41 -8.44
N ASP A 28 3.93 -3.19 -9.75
CA ASP A 28 4.75 -3.85 -10.78
C ASP A 28 4.53 -3.09 -12.11
N PRO A 29 5.56 -2.47 -12.73
CA PRO A 29 6.96 -2.38 -12.28
C PRO A 29 7.19 -1.33 -11.18
N ILE A 30 6.29 -0.36 -11.07
CA ILE A 30 6.36 0.72 -10.08
C ILE A 30 5.75 0.23 -8.77
N ASP A 31 6.54 0.25 -7.70
CA ASP A 31 6.15 -0.19 -6.35
C ASP A 31 6.54 0.85 -5.30
N LYS A 32 6.07 0.69 -4.07
CA LYS A 32 6.53 1.48 -2.92
C LYS A 32 8.08 1.45 -2.83
N PRO A 33 8.76 2.58 -2.53
CA PRO A 33 8.23 3.87 -2.09
C PRO A 33 8.02 4.88 -3.23
N HIS A 34 7.72 4.48 -4.46
CA HIS A 34 7.53 5.46 -5.54
C HIS A 34 6.20 6.23 -5.38
N PRO A 35 6.18 7.58 -5.44
CA PRO A 35 4.97 8.38 -5.34
C PRO A 35 3.87 7.94 -6.31
N GLU A 36 4.24 7.54 -7.52
CA GLU A 36 3.32 7.12 -8.57
C GLU A 36 2.51 5.85 -8.16
N PHE A 37 3.06 5.01 -7.29
CA PHE A 37 2.31 3.90 -6.69
C PHE A 37 1.18 4.41 -5.78
N PHE A 38 1.45 5.45 -4.99
CA PHE A 38 0.47 6.02 -4.07
C PHE A 38 -0.60 6.84 -4.81
N ASP A 39 -0.24 7.51 -5.91
CA ASP A 39 -1.22 8.17 -6.77
C ASP A 39 -2.18 7.17 -7.40
N LYS A 40 -1.67 6.01 -7.83
CA LYS A 40 -2.51 4.90 -8.30
C LYS A 40 -3.44 4.38 -7.20
N LEU A 41 -2.94 4.23 -5.97
CA LEU A 41 -3.76 3.81 -4.84
C LEU A 41 -4.88 4.81 -4.56
N GLU A 42 -4.58 6.11 -4.55
CA GLU A 42 -5.57 7.18 -4.34
C GLU A 42 -6.64 7.19 -5.42
N ASN A 43 -6.26 7.01 -6.68
CA ASN A 43 -7.22 6.88 -7.78
C ASN A 43 -8.17 5.69 -7.58
N GLU A 44 -7.69 4.56 -7.06
CA GLU A 44 -8.56 3.43 -6.72
C GLU A 44 -9.47 3.73 -5.52
N LEU A 45 -9.01 4.47 -4.51
CA LEU A 45 -9.86 4.93 -3.40
C LEU A 45 -11.01 5.81 -3.91
N VAL A 46 -10.72 6.76 -4.82
CA VAL A 46 -11.71 7.65 -5.42
C VAL A 46 -12.74 6.87 -6.23
N LYS A 47 -12.31 5.89 -7.04
CA LYS A 47 -13.23 5.02 -7.80
C LYS A 47 -14.17 4.22 -6.90
N LEU A 48 -13.72 3.86 -5.71
CA LEU A 48 -14.53 3.16 -4.70
C LEU A 48 -15.43 4.12 -3.89
N GLY A 49 -15.36 5.43 -4.14
CA GLY A 49 -16.10 6.44 -3.37
C GLY A 49 -15.60 6.60 -1.94
N LEU A 50 -14.35 6.21 -1.64
CA LEU A 50 -13.77 6.28 -0.31
C LEU A 50 -13.13 7.65 -0.07
N ASN A 51 -13.50 8.30 1.04
CA ASN A 51 -12.96 9.60 1.42
C ASN A 51 -11.53 9.46 1.98
N THR A 52 -10.59 10.18 1.37
CA THR A 52 -9.17 10.22 1.75
C THR A 52 -8.93 10.75 3.18
N GLN A 53 -9.77 11.65 3.70
CA GLN A 53 -9.63 12.21 5.05
C GLN A 53 -9.90 11.19 6.17
N ASN A 54 -10.66 10.14 5.86
CA ASN A 54 -10.97 9.05 6.80
C ASN A 54 -10.14 7.79 6.52
N THR A 55 -9.08 7.92 5.71
CA THR A 55 -8.18 6.81 5.38
C THR A 55 -7.00 6.77 6.34
N ILE A 56 -6.71 5.58 6.88
CA ILE A 56 -5.52 5.30 7.68
C ILE A 56 -4.62 4.34 6.90
N PHE A 57 -3.36 4.72 6.73
CA PHE A 57 -2.33 3.85 6.17
C PHE A 57 -1.70 2.99 7.26
N ILE A 58 -1.61 1.69 7.05
CA ILE A 58 -1.04 0.75 8.03
C ILE A 58 0.10 0.00 7.37
N GLY A 59 1.27 -0.01 8.01
CA GLY A 59 2.48 -0.61 7.44
C GLY A 59 3.58 -0.84 8.46
N ASP A 60 4.52 -1.72 8.11
CA ASP A 60 5.64 -2.12 8.95
C ASP A 60 6.99 -1.55 8.48
N SER A 61 6.97 -0.77 7.40
CA SER A 61 8.11 -0.02 6.89
C SER A 61 7.81 1.49 6.94
N PRO A 62 8.47 2.25 7.83
CA PRO A 62 8.30 3.71 7.88
C PRO A 62 8.64 4.37 6.55
N ARG A 63 9.72 3.90 5.89
CA ARG A 63 10.18 4.44 4.61
C ARG A 63 9.29 4.03 3.45
N ASN A 64 8.89 2.76 3.36
CA ASN A 64 8.20 2.26 2.17
C ASN A 64 6.69 2.40 2.25
N ASP A 65 6.09 2.22 3.41
CA ASP A 65 4.63 2.22 3.56
C ASP A 65 4.09 3.59 3.95
N LEU A 66 4.83 4.34 4.79
CA LEU A 66 4.26 5.45 5.55
C LEU A 66 4.81 6.83 5.16
N ALA A 67 6.04 6.93 4.67
CA ALA A 67 6.69 8.22 4.40
C ALA A 67 5.86 9.10 3.44
N ILE A 68 5.37 8.53 2.34
CA ILE A 68 4.58 9.27 1.35
C ILE A 68 3.17 9.59 1.88
N PRO A 69 2.40 8.63 2.42
CA PRO A 69 1.11 8.95 3.02
C PRO A 69 1.19 10.04 4.10
N LEU A 70 2.19 9.98 4.99
CA LEU A 70 2.43 11.00 6.00
C LEU A 70 2.73 12.36 5.34
N GLY A 71 3.59 12.39 4.32
CA GLY A 71 3.91 13.60 3.57
C GLY A 71 2.70 14.21 2.85
N LYS A 72 1.70 13.39 2.50
CA LYS A 72 0.42 13.80 1.93
C LYS A 72 -0.65 14.16 2.96
N GLY A 73 -0.34 14.08 4.26
CA GLY A 73 -1.28 14.43 5.34
C GLY A 73 -2.25 13.32 5.76
N TYR A 74 -2.02 12.08 5.32
CA TYR A 74 -2.82 10.94 5.80
C TYR A 74 -2.46 10.56 7.24
N LYS A 75 -3.44 10.02 7.96
CA LYS A 75 -3.18 9.29 9.20
C LYS A 75 -2.44 8.00 8.85
N ALA A 76 -1.42 7.67 9.64
CA ALA A 76 -0.64 6.46 9.46
C ALA A 76 -0.43 5.74 10.80
N TYR A 77 -0.43 4.41 10.77
CA TYR A 77 -0.14 3.56 11.90
C TYR A 77 1.04 2.63 11.56
N TYR A 78 2.10 2.77 12.35
CA TYR A 78 3.29 1.94 12.22
C TYR A 78 3.15 0.66 13.04
N ILE A 79 3.22 -0.49 12.36
CA ILE A 79 3.29 -1.79 13.01
C ILE A 79 4.75 -2.12 13.31
N ASN A 80 5.11 -2.02 14.58
CA ASN A 80 6.38 -2.53 15.06
C ASN A 80 6.31 -4.05 15.21
N ARG A 81 7.01 -4.78 14.33
CA ARG A 81 7.06 -6.25 14.34
C ARG A 81 8.05 -6.83 15.37
N LYS A 82 8.60 -6.03 16.28
CA LYS A 82 9.42 -6.55 17.38
C LYS A 82 8.59 -7.57 18.16
N LYS A 83 9.08 -8.81 18.16
CA LYS A 83 8.59 -9.91 18.99
C LYS A 83 8.88 -9.62 20.46
#